data_AF-A0A5Q0BHT6-F1
#
_entry.id   AF-A0A5Q0BHT6-F1
#
_cell.length_a   1.000
_cell.length_b   1.000
_cell.length_c   1.000
_cell.angle_alpha   90.00
_cell.angle_beta   90.00
_cell.angle_gamma   90.00
#
_symmetry.space_group_name_H-M   'P 1'
#
loop_
_entity.id
_entity.type
_entity.pdbx_description
1 polymer ?
#
loop_
_entity_poly.entity_id
_entity_poly.type
_entity_poly.pdbx_seq_one_letter_code
_entity_poly.pdbx_strand_id
1 'polypeptide(L)' 'MKQQQSATIPPLMSLPVFFHLFGISKGAFYKLPEGKRPRVVRVGTKPLIRDVDALAWRDALEE' A
#
# COMPACT_ATOMS: atom_id res chain seq x y z
N MET A 1 -22.36 9.94 15.36
CA MET A 1 -21.11 10.40 14.72
C MET A 1 -20.17 9.21 14.67
N LYS A 2 -19.95 8.60 13.50
CA LYS A 2 -19.02 7.46 13.41
C LYS A 2 -17.60 8.04 13.44
N GLN A 3 -16.88 7.78 14.53
CA GLN A 3 -15.45 8.06 14.63
C GLN A 3 -14.79 7.32 13.47
N GLN A 4 -14.36 8.06 12.47
CA GLN A 4 -13.47 7.58 11.43
C GLN A 4 -12.18 7.23 12.17
N GLN A 5 -11.98 5.94 12.45
CA GLN A 5 -10.70 5.46 12.93
C GLN A 5 -9.71 5.81 11.84
N SER A 6 -8.93 6.88 12.05
CA SER A 6 -7.73 7.17 11.28
C SER A 6 -6.82 5.97 11.47
N ALA A 7 -6.92 4.98 10.60
CA ALA A 7 -6.06 3.81 10.65
C ALA A 7 -4.62 4.31 10.52
N THR A 8 -3.88 4.25 11.62
CA THR A 8 -2.47 4.65 11.63
C THR A 8 -1.72 3.75 10.65
N ILE A 9 -1.16 4.36 9.60
CA ILE A 9 -0.38 3.62 8.61
C ILE A 9 0.90 3.16 9.30
N PRO A 10 1.19 1.84 9.36
CA PRO A 10 2.43 1.37 9.95
C PRO A 10 3.61 1.67 9.03
N PRO A 11 4.80 1.98 9.58
CA PRO A 11 5.98 2.38 8.79
C PRO A 11 6.46 1.30 7.81
N LEU A 12 6.11 0.04 8.09
CA LEU A 12 6.37 -1.10 7.23
C LEU A 12 5.18 -2.05 7.30
N MET A 13 4.63 -2.42 6.14
CA MET A 13 3.39 -3.18 6.06
C MET A 13 3.48 -4.33 5.06
N SER A 14 2.72 -5.41 5.30
CA SER A 14 2.61 -6.51 4.35
C SER A 14 1.64 -6.16 3.22
N LEU A 15 1.74 -6.89 2.09
CA LEU A 15 0.83 -6.69 0.97
C LEU A 15 -0.67 -6.77 1.37
N PRO A 16 -1.12 -7.74 2.20
CA PRO A 16 -2.50 -7.77 2.66
C PRO A 16 -2.93 -6.53 3.47
N VAL A 17 -2.04 -5.99 4.32
CA VAL A 17 -2.32 -4.78 5.09
C VAL A 17 -2.43 -3.58 4.16
N PHE A 18 -1.51 -3.46 3.20
CA PHE A 18 -1.57 -2.42 2.18
C PHE A 18 -2.89 -2.47 1.39
N PHE A 19 -3.31 -3.65 0.91
CA PHE A 19 -4.57 -3.83 0.19
C PHE A 19 -5.79 -3.37 0.99
N HIS A 20 -5.80 -3.67 2.28
CA HIS A 20 -6.88 -3.26 3.18
C HIS A 20 -6.90 -1.75 3.41
N LEU A 21 -5.74 -1.14 3.72
CA LEU A 21 -5.64 0.29 4.03
C LEU A 21 -5.90 1.19 2.83
N PHE A 22 -5.44 0.79 1.64
CA PHE A 22 -5.51 1.58 0.42
C PHE A 22 -6.65 1.17 -0.52
N GLY A 23 -7.54 0.26 -0.08
CA GLY A 23 -8.74 -0.12 -0.81
C GLY A 23 -8.49 -0.79 -2.17
N ILE A 24 -7.32 -1.38 -2.38
CA ILE A 24 -6.95 -2.01 -3.65
C ILE A 24 -6.98 -3.54 -3.53
N SER A 25 -7.66 -4.20 -4.46
CA SER A 25 -7.68 -5.66 -4.51
C SER A 25 -6.31 -6.22 -4.95
N LYS A 26 -5.97 -7.41 -4.45
CA LYS A 26 -4.77 -8.14 -4.87
C LYS A 26 -4.68 -8.27 -6.40
N GLY A 27 -5.79 -8.60 -7.06
CA GLY A 27 -5.85 -8.74 -8.51
C GLY A 27 -5.57 -7.44 -9.25
N ALA A 28 -6.16 -6.32 -8.80
CA ALA A 28 -5.90 -5.00 -9.36
C ALA A 28 -4.43 -4.60 -9.19
N PHE A 29 -3.86 -4.83 -7.99
CA PHE A 29 -2.47 -4.53 -7.70
C PHE A 29 -1.50 -5.22 -8.67
N TYR A 30 -1.69 -6.51 -8.96
CA TYR A 30 -0.80 -7.24 -9.89
C TYR A 30 -1.06 -6.92 -11.37
N LYS A 31 -2.17 -6.26 -11.70
CA LYS A 31 -2.44 -5.74 -13.04
C LYS A 31 -1.84 -4.36 -13.30
N LEU A 32 -1.38 -3.66 -12.25
CA LEU A 32 -0.74 -2.36 -12.41
C LEU A 32 0.59 -2.50 -13.19
N PRO A 33 0.87 -1.60 -14.14
CA PRO A 33 2.15 -1.56 -14.85
C PRO A 33 3.35 -1.52 -13.89
N GLU A 34 4.48 -2.08 -14.32
CA GLU A 34 5.74 -1.91 -13.61
C GLU A 34 6.13 -0.42 -13.62
N GLY A 35 6.20 0.21 -12.44
CA GLY A 35 6.33 1.67 -12.27
C GLY A 35 5.07 2.38 -11.76
N LYS A 36 3.90 1.76 -11.88
CA LYS A 36 2.64 2.23 -11.26
C LYS A 36 2.27 1.47 -9.98
N ARG A 37 3.18 0.62 -9.50
CA ARG A 37 3.06 -0.12 -8.24
C ARG A 37 3.89 0.57 -7.16
N PRO A 38 3.43 0.61 -5.89
CA PRO A 38 4.28 1.04 -4.79
C PRO A 38 5.51 0.12 -4.70
N ARG A 39 6.63 0.68 -4.26
CA ARG A 39 7.87 -0.07 -4.13
C ARG A 39 7.73 -1.15 -3.06
N VAL A 40 8.04 -2.39 -3.44
CA VAL A 40 8.06 -3.53 -2.52
C VAL A 40 9.51 -3.79 -2.09
N VAL A 41 9.75 -3.80 -0.79
CA VAL A 41 11.03 -4.20 -0.19
C VAL A 41 10.95 -5.64 0.31
N ARG A 42 12.05 -6.38 0.24
CA ARG A 42 12.15 -7.73 0.84
C ARG A 42 12.86 -7.62 2.18
N VAL A 43 12.20 -8.11 3.23
CA VAL A 43 12.81 -8.30 4.56
C VAL A 43 12.78 -9.80 4.84
N GLY A 44 13.94 -10.44 4.70
CA GLY A 44 14.03 -11.89 4.61
C GLY A 44 13.24 -12.42 3.41
N THR A 45 12.30 -13.33 3.67
CA THR A 45 11.42 -13.93 2.63
C THR A 45 10.12 -13.17 2.41
N LYS A 46 9.81 -12.15 3.23
CA LYS A 46 8.52 -11.46 3.20
C LYS A 46 8.57 -10.19 2.34
N PRO A 47 7.68 -10.03 1.35
CA PRO A 47 7.49 -8.78 0.65
C PRO A 47 6.71 -7.80 1.52
N LEU A 48 7.27 -6.61 1.74
CA LEU A 48 6.70 -5.53 2.52
C LEU A 48 6.71 -4.22 1.72
N ILE A 49 5.90 -3.27 2.12
CA ILE A 49 5.81 -1.92 1.55
C ILE A 49 6.06 -0.93 2.69
N ARG A 50 6.88 0.10 2.45
CA ARG A 50 7.07 1.19 3.42
C ARG A 50 5.89 2.16 3.32
N ASP A 51 5.55 2.79 4.43
CA ASP A 51 4.54 3.86 4.46
C ASP A 51 4.77 4.94 3.41
N VAL A 52 6.01 5.44 3.27
CA VAL A 52 6.38 6.47 2.29
C VAL A 52 6.14 6.03 0.85
N ASP A 53 6.41 4.77 0.53
CA ASP A 53 6.20 4.22 -0.81
C ASP A 53 4.71 4.00 -1.10
N ALA A 54 3.93 3.64 -0.07
CA ALA A 54 2.48 3.48 -0.17
C ALA A 54 1.77 4.82 -0.34
N LEU A 55 2.18 5.84 0.43
CA LEU A 55 1.64 7.19 0.35
C LEU A 55 1.97 7.86 -0.98
N ALA A 56 3.24 7.81 -1.40
CA ALA A 56 3.64 8.36 -2.71
C ALA A 56 2.87 7.72 -3.88
N TRP A 57 2.59 6.42 -3.79
CA TRP A 57 1.75 5.74 -4.77
C TRP A 57 0.30 6.24 -4.78
N ARG A 58 -0.31 6.43 -3.59
CA ARG A 58 -1.67 6.96 -3.49
C ARG A 58 -1.73 8.38 -4.05
N ASP A 59 -0.80 9.23 -3.67
CA ASP A 59 -0.76 10.62 -4.10
C ASP A 59 -0.62 10.70 -5.64
N ALA A 60 0.15 9.79 -6.25
CA ALA A 60 0.27 9.68 -7.71
C ALA A 60 -0.98 9.12 -8.45
N LEU A 61 -2.02 8.70 -7.73
CA LEU A 61 -3.32 8.31 -8.30
C LEU A 61 -4.36 9.43 -8.21
N GLU A 62 -4.17 10.39 -7.30
CA GLU A 62 -5.08 11.53 -7.09
C GLU A 62 -4.78 12.69 -8.05
N GLU A 63 -3.59 12.71 -8.64
CA GLU A 63 -3.14 13.65 -9.69
C GLU A 63 -3.41 13.09 -11.10
#